data_AF-V4HP77-F1
#
_entry.id   AF-V4HP77-F1
#
_cell.length_a   1.000
_cell.length_b   1.000
_cell.length_c   1.000
_cell.angle_alpha   90.00
_cell.angle_beta   90.00
_cell.angle_gamma   90.00
#
_symmetry.space_group_name_H-M   'P 1'
#
loop_
_entity.id
_entity.type
_entity.pdbx_description
1 polymer ?
#
loop_
_entity_poly.entity_id
_entity_poly.type
_entity_poly.pdbx_seq_one_letter_code
_entity_poly.pdbx_strand_id
1 'polypeptide(L)'
;MWVGRLLVLAARHQDAPTVCFGQDTDLVCAQMAALNLCFFNIDGAVVWGDSLAMTKRRAWKTRGTMLGGEIAEVEPDDLPWPEAAFDKPTNDAEPTTVEHDAIEQSELGAWEQ
;
A
#
# COMPACT_ATOMS: atom_id res chain seq x y z
N MET A 1 3.21 10.70 11.04
CA MET A 1 3.72 11.03 9.69
C MET A 1 3.93 9.71 8.96
N TRP A 2 3.08 9.42 7.97
CA TRP A 2 3.19 8.22 7.15
C TRP A 2 4.02 8.57 5.91
N VAL A 3 5.08 7.82 5.64
CA VAL A 3 6.00 8.09 4.51
C VAL A 3 6.08 6.88 3.56
N GLY A 4 5.04 6.05 3.47
CA GLY A 4 5.04 4.89 2.58
C GLY A 4 5.87 3.67 3.02
N ARG A 5 6.43 3.66 4.23
CA ARG A 5 7.27 2.53 4.74
C ARG A 5 6.55 1.18 4.73
N LEU A 6 5.24 1.18 5.03
CA LEU A 6 4.43 -0.04 4.98
C LEU A 6 4.38 -0.63 3.56
N LEU A 7 4.16 0.22 2.55
CA LEU A 7 4.10 -0.21 1.15
C LEU A 7 5.44 -0.78 0.69
N VAL A 8 6.54 -0.13 1.07
CA VAL A 8 7.89 -0.63 0.79
C VAL A 8 8.10 -2.02 1.39
N LEU A 9 7.72 -2.23 2.65
CA LEU A 9 7.88 -3.55 3.29
C LEU A 9 6.98 -4.60 2.62
N ALA A 10 5.72 -4.28 2.37
CA ALA A 10 4.79 -5.19 1.71
C ALA A 10 5.29 -5.62 0.33
N ALA A 11 5.72 -4.67 -0.50
CA ALA A 11 6.24 -4.94 -1.85
C ALA A 11 7.50 -5.83 -1.82
N ARG A 12 8.35 -5.69 -0.81
CA ARG A 12 9.58 -6.49 -0.68
C ARG A 12 9.36 -7.91 -0.16
N HIS A 13 8.19 -8.18 0.41
CA HIS A 13 7.81 -9.50 0.93
C HIS A 13 6.82 -10.24 0.02
N GLN A 14 6.56 -9.71 -1.18
CA GLN A 14 5.75 -10.35 -2.21
C GLN A 14 6.67 -11.03 -3.23
N ASP A 15 6.38 -12.29 -3.58
CA ASP A 15 7.11 -13.03 -4.62
C ASP A 15 6.66 -12.65 -6.05
N ALA A 16 5.52 -11.95 -6.16
CA ALA A 16 4.95 -11.51 -7.42
C ALA A 16 5.25 -10.03 -7.73
N PRO A 17 5.33 -9.64 -9.02
CA PRO A 17 5.39 -8.23 -9.42
C PRO A 17 4.25 -7.45 -8.77
N THR A 18 4.59 -6.46 -7.95
CA THR A 18 3.63 -5.70 -7.14
C THR A 18 3.67 -4.24 -7.56
N VAL A 19 2.48 -3.65 -7.73
CA VAL A 19 2.32 -2.20 -7.94
C VAL A 19 1.71 -1.60 -6.67
N CYS A 20 2.37 -0.61 -6.10
CA CYS A 20 1.89 0.03 -4.88
C CYS A 20 1.07 1.29 -5.17
N PHE A 21 -0.04 1.46 -4.46
CA PHE A 21 -0.85 2.68 -4.49
C PHE A 21 -0.94 3.27 -3.09
N GLY A 22 -0.75 4.59 -2.96
CA GLY A 22 -0.83 5.28 -1.69
C GLY A 22 -1.46 6.65 -1.83
N GLN A 23 -2.29 7.06 -0.87
CA GLN A 23 -2.87 8.40 -0.83
C GLN A 23 -2.65 9.01 0.55
N ASP A 24 -2.21 10.27 0.57
CA ASP A 24 -1.99 11.02 1.80
C ASP A 24 -2.59 12.44 1.67
N THR A 25 -3.12 12.96 2.78
CA THR A 25 -3.73 14.29 2.83
C THR A 25 -2.68 15.40 2.92
N ASP A 26 -1.48 15.07 3.41
CA ASP A 26 -0.33 15.98 3.48
C ASP A 26 0.57 15.84 2.24
N LEU A 27 0.93 16.98 1.64
CA LEU A 27 1.74 17.03 0.43
C LEU A 27 3.14 16.44 0.63
N VAL A 28 3.77 16.75 1.77
CA VAL A 28 5.14 16.31 2.05
C VAL A 28 5.16 14.81 2.30
N CYS A 29 4.16 14.28 3.03
CA CYS A 29 3.99 12.84 3.20
C CYS A 29 3.81 12.11 1.86
N ALA A 30 2.97 12.63 0.96
CA ALA A 30 2.77 12.07 -0.38
C ALA A 30 4.06 12.07 -1.21
N GLN A 31 4.80 13.18 -1.22
CA GLN A 31 6.09 13.28 -1.93
C GLN A 31 7.12 12.31 -1.35
N MET A 32 7.25 12.25 -0.03
CA MET A 32 8.19 11.34 0.65
C MET A 32 7.82 9.87 0.40
N ALA A 33 6.54 9.52 0.37
CA ALA A 33 6.10 8.19 0.01
C ALA A 33 6.47 7.84 -1.44
N ALA A 34 6.26 8.75 -2.40
CA ALA A 34 6.66 8.54 -3.79
C ALA A 34 8.18 8.39 -3.94
N LEU A 35 8.96 9.23 -3.26
CA LEU A 35 10.42 9.11 -3.23
C LEU A 35 10.88 7.78 -2.63
N ASN A 36 10.22 7.30 -1.57
CA ASN A 36 10.53 5.99 -1.01
C ASN A 36 10.27 4.87 -2.03
N LEU A 37 9.13 4.85 -2.72
CA LEU A 37 8.89 3.87 -3.79
C LEU A 37 9.97 3.95 -4.88
N CYS A 38 10.36 5.16 -5.29
CA CYS A 38 11.42 5.39 -6.26
C CYS A 38 12.78 4.84 -5.79
N PHE A 39 13.21 5.15 -4.56
CA PHE A 39 14.50 4.69 -4.04
C PHE A 39 14.61 3.18 -3.88
N PHE A 40 13.48 2.51 -3.63
CA PHE A 40 13.44 1.05 -3.55
C PHE A 40 13.14 0.37 -4.89
N ASN A 41 13.12 1.12 -6.00
CA ASN A 41 12.87 0.60 -7.35
C ASN A 41 11.52 -0.11 -7.48
N ILE A 42 10.50 0.40 -6.79
CA ILE A 42 9.14 -0.18 -6.73
C ILE A 42 8.23 0.56 -7.71
N ASP A 43 7.52 -0.20 -8.54
CA ASP A 43 6.45 0.32 -9.39
C ASP A 43 5.27 0.78 -8.55
N GLY A 44 4.75 1.97 -8.81
CA GLY A 44 3.64 2.48 -8.02
C GLY A 44 3.16 3.87 -8.39
N ALA A 45 2.20 4.34 -7.61
CA ALA A 45 1.71 5.70 -7.69
C ALA A 45 1.29 6.21 -6.31
N VAL A 46 1.57 7.49 -6.04
CA VAL A 46 1.14 8.17 -4.82
C VAL A 46 0.36 9.42 -5.18
N VAL A 47 -0.79 9.61 -4.54
CA VAL A 47 -1.66 10.78 -4.71
C VAL A 47 -1.65 11.63 -3.47
N TRP A 48 -1.54 12.95 -3.66
CA TRP A 48 -1.91 13.92 -2.65
C TRP A 48 -3.40 14.24 -2.76
N GLY A 49 -4.15 13.96 -1.70
CA GLY A 49 -5.59 14.16 -1.71
C GLY A 49 -6.30 13.56 -0.49
N ASP A 50 -7.61 13.73 -0.43
CA ASP A 50 -8.45 13.14 0.62
C ASP A 50 -9.17 11.92 0.07
N SER A 51 -8.82 10.74 0.60
CA SER A 51 -9.39 9.46 0.17
C SER A 51 -10.84 9.29 0.61
N LEU A 52 -11.29 9.93 1.69
CA LEU A 52 -12.68 9.89 2.14
C LEU A 52 -13.58 10.79 1.28
N ALA A 53 -13.05 11.92 0.84
CA ALA A 53 -13.75 12.83 -0.07
C ALA A 53 -13.53 12.50 -1.56
N MET A 54 -12.79 11.43 -1.88
CA MET A 54 -12.39 11.05 -3.25
C MET A 54 -11.72 12.20 -4.03
N THR A 55 -11.03 13.11 -3.32
CA THR A 55 -10.35 14.23 -3.97
C THR A 55 -8.92 13.85 -4.27
N LYS A 56 -8.49 14.11 -5.50
CA LYS A 56 -7.09 13.95 -5.93
C LYS A 56 -6.59 15.30 -6.43
N ARG A 57 -5.47 15.78 -5.88
CA ARG A 57 -4.92 17.10 -6.20
C ARG A 57 -3.70 16.99 -7.10
N ARG A 58 -2.78 16.08 -6.78
CA ARG A 58 -1.55 15.80 -7.55
C ARG A 58 -1.16 14.35 -7.38
N ALA A 59 -0.37 13.85 -8.32
CA ALA A 59 0.09 12.48 -8.32
C ALA A 59 1.55 12.35 -8.75
N TRP A 60 2.21 11.31 -8.25
CA TRP A 60 3.53 10.90 -8.69
C TRP A 60 3.51 9.42 -9.02
N LYS A 61 3.96 9.08 -10.22
CA LYS A 61 4.15 7.70 -10.68
C LYS A 61 5.60 7.32 -10.51
N THR A 62 5.85 6.13 -9.97
CA THR A 62 7.18 5.53 -9.88
C THR A 62 7.29 4.30 -10.77
N ARG A 63 8.48 4.10 -11.33
CA ARG A 63 8.81 2.92 -12.11
C ARG A 63 10.18 2.38 -11.71
N GLY A 64 10.28 1.09 -11.44
CA GLY A 64 11.53 0.39 -11.28
C GLY A 64 12.23 0.16 -12.62
N THR A 65 13.53 0.47 -12.71
CA THR A 65 14.33 0.20 -13.90
C THR A 65 15.63 -0.53 -13.54
N MET A 66 16.38 -1.00 -14.54
CA MET A 66 17.70 -1.59 -14.30
C MET A 66 18.71 -0.59 -13.73
N LEU A 67 18.50 0.72 -13.95
CA LEU A 67 19.39 1.79 -13.49
C LEU A 67 18.93 2.43 -12.16
N GLY A 68 17.85 1.92 -11.56
CA GLY A 68 17.21 2.48 -10.38
C GLY A 68 15.81 3.03 -10.67
N GLY A 69 15.16 3.58 -9.64
CA GLY A 69 13.80 4.06 -9.77
C GLY A 69 13.71 5.39 -10.50
N GLU A 70 12.62 5.54 -11.24
CA GLU A 70 12.20 6.76 -11.90
C GLU A 70 10.93 7.28 -11.22
N ILE A 71 10.79 8.60 -11.14
CA ILE A 71 9.59 9.27 -10.62
C ILE A 71 9.17 10.40 -11.57
N ALA A 72 7.88 10.50 -11.83
CA ALA A 72 7.29 11.59 -12.62
C ALA A 72 6.03 12.10 -11.95
N GLU A 73 5.87 13.43 -11.89
CA GLU A 73 4.58 14.05 -11.58
C GLU A 73 3.64 13.84 -12.76
N VAL A 74 2.41 13.42 -12.47
CA VAL A 74 1.38 13.12 -13.46
C VAL A 74 0.04 13.69 -12.98
N GLU A 75 -0.90 13.88 -13.91
CA GLU A 75 -2.26 14.21 -13.50
C GLU A 75 -2.90 12.99 -12.82
N PRO A 76 -3.62 13.17 -11.70
CA PRO A 76 -4.21 12.04 -10.97
C PRO A 76 -5.19 11.20 -11.79
N ASP A 77 -5.86 11.82 -12.75
CA ASP A 77 -6.85 11.18 -13.62
C ASP A 77 -6.20 10.28 -14.69
N ASP A 78 -4.92 10.50 -15.00
CA ASP A 78 -4.16 9.67 -15.94
C ASP A 78 -3.63 8.38 -15.28
N LEU A 79 -3.73 8.27 -13.96
CA LEU A 79 -3.32 7.08 -13.25
C LEU A 79 -4.38 5.98 -13.38
N PRO A 80 -3.96 4.73 -13.62
CA PRO A 80 -4.85 3.58 -13.51
C PRO A 80 -5.12 3.27 -12.03
N TRP A 81 -5.75 4.22 -11.32
CA TRP A 81 -6.09 4.07 -9.91
C TRP A 81 -7.12 2.95 -9.76
N PRO A 82 -6.97 2.02 -8.81
CA PRO A 82 -7.80 0.82 -8.72
C PRO A 82 -9.20 1.09 -8.15
N GLU A 83 -9.82 2.24 -8.45
CA GLU A 83 -11.19 2.54 -7.99
C GLU A 83 -12.18 1.46 -8.43
N ALA A 84 -12.03 1.00 -9.68
CA ALA A 84 -12.80 -0.11 -10.23
C ALA A 84 -12.54 -1.46 -9.55
N ALA A 85 -11.45 -1.61 -8.77
CA ALA A 85 -11.22 -2.82 -7.97
C ALA A 85 -12.13 -2.88 -6.73
N PHE A 86 -12.61 -1.74 -6.24
CA PHE A 86 -13.58 -1.69 -5.13
C PHE A 86 -15.02 -2.00 -5.60
N ASP A 87 -15.32 -1.79 -6.88
CA ASP A 87 -16.64 -2.04 -7.47
C ASP A 87 -16.85 -3.51 -7.90
N LYS A 88 -15.83 -4.36 -7.79
CA LYS A 88 -16.00 -5.79 -8.05
C LYS A 88 -16.90 -6.38 -6.95
N PRO A 89 -18.11 -6.88 -7.26
CA PRO A 89 -18.86 -7.63 -6.27
C PRO A 89 -18.01 -8.84 -5.88
N THR A 90 -17.83 -9.03 -4.58
CA THR A 90 -17.23 -10.22 -3.99
C THR A 90 -18.15 -11.42 -4.27
N ASN A 91 -18.26 -11.85 -5.52
CA ASN A 91 -18.96 -13.08 -5.85
C ASN A 91 -18.00 -14.24 -5.59
N ASP A 92 -18.36 -15.03 -4.59
CA ASP A 92 -17.99 -16.43 -4.40
C ASP A 92 -16.51 -16.74 -4.06
N ALA A 93 -15.97 -16.09 -3.03
CA ALA A 93 -15.03 -16.82 -2.18
C ALA A 93 -15.88 -17.69 -1.24
N GLU A 94 -15.99 -18.98 -1.56
CA GLU A 94 -16.50 -19.97 -0.60
C GLU A 94 -15.80 -19.74 0.75
N PRO A 95 -16.54 -19.68 1.87
CA PRO A 95 -15.95 -19.46 3.17
C PRO A 95 -14.95 -20.59 3.44
N THR A 96 -13.66 -20.28 3.34
CA THR A 96 -12.63 -21.17 3.88
C THR A 96 -12.85 -21.17 5.38
N THR A 97 -13.39 -22.27 5.89
CA THR A 97 -13.46 -22.56 7.31
C THR A 97 -12.03 -22.57 7.85
N VAL A 98 -11.60 -21.45 8.43
CA VAL A 98 -10.47 -21.45 9.34
C VAL A 98 -10.92 -22.16 10.61
N GLU A 99 -10.47 -23.40 10.77
CA GLU A 99 -10.55 -24.08 12.06
C GLU A 99 -9.83 -23.20 13.09
N HIS A 100 -10.61 -22.68 14.04
CA HIS A 100 -10.08 -22.04 15.24
C HIS A 100 -9.46 -23.14 16.10
N ASP A 101 -8.17 -23.38 15.93
CA ASP A 101 -7.41 -24.11 16.94
C ASP A 101 -7.44 -23.28 18.22
N ALA A 102 -8.09 -23.85 19.23
CA ALA A 102 -8.21 -23.29 20.56
C ALA A 102 -6.81 -23.05 21.14
N ILE A 103 -6.48 -21.78 21.37
CA ILE A 103 -5.35 -21.42 22.22
C ILE A 103 -5.75 -21.83 23.65
N GLU A 104 -5.23 -22.95 24.12
CA GLU A 104 -5.32 -23.36 25.51
C GLU A 104 -4.68 -22.27 26.38
N GLN A 105 -5.52 -21.62 27.19
CA GLN A 105 -5.10 -20.75 28.28
C GLN A 105 -4.50 -21.62 29.39
N SER A 106 -3.22 -21.97 29.28
CA SER A 106 -2.45 -22.46 30.42
C SER A 106 -0.99 -22.06 30.29
N GLU A 107 -0.67 -20.81 30.67
CA GLU A 107 0.65 -20.42 31.23
C GLU A 107 0.68 -18.95 31.71
N LEU A 108 -0.41 -18.47 32.32
CA LEU A 108 -0.39 -17.26 33.16
C LEU A 108 -0.36 -17.68 34.63
N GLY A 109 0.81 -18.11 35.09
CA GLY A 109 1.02 -18.53 36.47
C GLY A 109 2.47 -18.86 36.79
N ALA A 110 3.42 -18.00 36.43
CA ALA A 110 4.83 -18.24 36.77
C ALA A 110 5.70 -16.96 36.79
N TRP A 111 5.21 -15.82 37.30
CA TRP A 111 6.07 -14.65 37.58
C TRP A 111 5.61 -13.87 38.83
N GLU A 112 5.46 -14.56 39.95
CA GLU A 112 5.57 -13.97 41.30
C GLU A 112 6.37 -14.92 42.18
N GLN A 113 7.68 -14.69 42.25
CA GLN A 113 8.55 -15.01 43.40
C GLN A 113 9.56 -13.88 43.57
#